data_AF-A0A2U0DFY6-F1
#
_entry.id   AF-A0A2U0DFY6-F1
#
_cell.length_a   1.000
_cell.length_b   1.000
_cell.length_c   1.000
_cell.angle_alpha   90.00
_cell.angle_beta   90.00
_cell.angle_gamma   90.00
#
_symmetry.space_group_name_H-M   'P 1'
#
loop_
_entity.id
_entity.type
_entity.pdbx_description
1 polymer ?
#
loop_
_entity_poly.entity_id
_entity_poly.type
_entity_poly.pdbx_seq_one_letter_code
_entity_poly.pdbx_strand_id
1 'polypeptide(L)'
;MNTTLKQKGQKWLQWAVHNPKKFFMYSMILLSVSFIGSLIQDIFFPSETAFKIRPPVLYSKSKNAQNQTVNNDKEMEKIVGELKTLKIKRDENSLKKEDSLRIDYLFNQYQKLKNGR
;
A
#
# COMPACT_ATOMS: atom_id res chain seq x y z
N MET A 1 -37.57 20.87 14.42
CA MET A 1 -36.94 19.63 14.92
C MET A 1 -36.00 19.81 16.13
N ASN A 2 -35.65 21.04 16.55
CA ASN A 2 -34.69 21.25 17.66
C ASN A 2 -35.32 21.32 19.08
N THR A 3 -36.64 21.46 19.17
CA THR A 3 -37.35 21.63 20.46
C THR A 3 -37.50 20.32 21.23
N THR A 4 -37.69 19.20 20.53
CA THR A 4 -37.89 17.88 21.13
C THR A 4 -36.60 17.32 21.76
N LEU A 5 -35.44 17.59 21.15
CA LEU A 5 -34.14 17.17 21.68
C LEU A 5 -33.80 17.94 22.97
N LYS A 6 -34.07 19.25 22.98
CA LYS A 6 -33.85 20.13 24.14
C LYS A 6 -34.76 19.76 25.32
N GLN A 7 -36.04 19.46 25.04
CA GLN A 7 -36.99 19.00 26.06
C GLN A 7 -36.62 17.62 26.62
N LYS A 8 -36.19 16.67 25.78
CA LYS A 8 -35.74 15.35 26.24
C LYS A 8 -34.48 15.45 27.10
N GLY A 9 -33.52 16.30 26.71
CA GLY A 9 -32.31 16.58 27.49
C GLY A 9 -32.62 17.18 28.86
N GLN A 10 -33.53 18.15 28.94
CA GLN A 10 -33.96 18.74 30.21
C GLN A 10 -34.63 17.72 31.14
N LYS A 11 -35.48 16.84 30.62
CA LYS A 11 -36.09 15.76 31.41
C LYS A 11 -35.05 14.77 31.95
N TRP A 12 -34.04 14.44 31.13
CA TRP A 12 -32.93 13.58 31.54
C TRP A 12 -32.08 14.22 32.64
N LEU A 13 -31.77 15.51 32.51
CA LEU A 13 -31.04 16.27 33.53
C LEU A 13 -31.83 16.35 34.83
N GLN A 14 -33.13 16.65 34.76
CA GLN A 14 -33.98 16.67 35.95
C GLN A 14 -34.06 15.30 36.63
N TRP A 15 -34.15 14.21 35.85
CA TRP A 15 -34.12 12.85 36.39
C TRP A 15 -32.79 12.52 37.09
N ALA A 16 -31.66 12.91 36.49
CA ALA A 16 -30.33 12.70 37.05
C ALA A 16 -30.15 13.43 38.39
N VAL A 17 -30.65 14.67 38.49
CA VAL A 17 -30.62 15.46 39.74
C VAL A 17 -31.51 14.84 40.83
N HIS A 18 -32.68 14.31 40.47
CA HIS A 18 -33.59 13.67 41.44
C HIS A 18 -33.12 12.28 41.89
N ASN A 19 -32.32 11.57 41.08
CA ASN A 19 -31.86 10.20 41.37
C ASN A 19 -30.32 10.08 41.29
N PRO A 20 -29.57 10.80 42.14
CA PRO A 20 -28.12 10.92 42.00
C PRO A 20 -27.40 9.58 42.20
N LYS A 21 -27.86 8.72 43.10
CA LYS A 21 -27.26 7.39 43.36
C LYS A 21 -27.34 6.48 42.14
N LYS A 22 -28.50 6.45 41.46
CA LYS A 22 -28.71 5.61 40.27
C LYS A 22 -27.92 6.15 39.08
N PHE A 23 -27.93 7.47 38.89
CA PHE A 23 -27.13 8.13 37.86
C PHE A 23 -25.64 7.82 38.03
N PHE A 24 -25.11 7.96 39.24
CA PHE A 24 -23.72 7.63 39.55
C PHE A 24 -23.40 6.16 39.25
N MET A 25 -24.26 5.22 39.67
CA MET A 25 -24.07 3.80 39.39
C MET A 25 -23.99 3.50 37.89
N TYR A 26 -24.92 4.03 37.08
CA TYR A 26 -24.89 3.83 35.63
C TYR A 26 -23.67 4.50 34.98
N SER A 27 -23.31 5.71 35.42
CA SER A 27 -22.12 6.41 34.95
C SER A 27 -20.85 5.61 35.28
N MET A 28 -20.79 5.02 36.48
CA MET A 28 -19.64 4.24 36.93
C MET A 28 -19.51 2.94 36.13
N ILE A 29 -20.62 2.25 35.86
CA ILE A 29 -20.63 1.06 35.00
C ILE A 29 -20.17 1.41 33.58
N LEU A 30 -20.70 2.49 33.00
CA LEU A 30 -20.33 2.93 31.65
C LEU A 30 -18.84 3.31 31.59
N LEU A 31 -18.34 4.03 32.59
CA LEU A 31 -16.92 4.39 32.68
C LEU A 31 -16.04 3.14 32.79
N SER A 32 -16.40 2.19 33.64
CA SER A 32 -15.66 0.93 33.79
C SER A 32 -15.64 0.11 32.51
N VAL A 33 -16.77 -0.03 31.81
CA VAL A 33 -16.85 -0.75 30.53
C VAL A 33 -16.02 -0.03 29.46
N SER A 34 -16.11 1.30 29.39
CA SER A 34 -15.31 2.11 28.45
C SER A 34 -13.81 2.00 28.74
N PHE A 35 -13.43 1.94 30.01
CA PHE A 35 -12.04 1.80 30.43
C PHE A 35 -11.49 0.43 30.04
N ILE A 36 -12.22 -0.66 30.33
CA ILE A 36 -11.85 -2.02 29.91
C ILE A 36 -11.76 -2.12 28.38
N GLY A 37 -12.72 -1.55 27.66
CA GLY A 37 -12.69 -1.48 26.21
C GLY A 37 -11.47 -0.73 25.68
N SER A 38 -11.08 0.37 26.32
CA SER A 38 -9.88 1.14 25.95
C SER A 38 -8.59 0.35 26.21
N LEU A 39 -8.51 -0.40 27.31
CA LEU A 39 -7.35 -1.26 27.60
C LEU A 39 -7.22 -2.40 26.57
N ILE A 40 -8.34 -3.03 26.20
CA ILE A 40 -8.33 -4.08 25.18
C ILE A 40 -7.97 -3.48 23.82
N GLN A 41 -8.50 -2.30 23.48
CA GLN A 41 -8.15 -1.60 22.26
C GLN A 41 -6.66 -1.26 22.21
N ASP A 42 -6.07 -0.79 23.32
CA ASP A 42 -4.65 -0.44 23.40
C ASP A 42 -3.73 -1.67 23.22
N ILE A 43 -4.13 -2.82 23.78
CA ILE A 43 -3.38 -4.09 23.65
C ILE A 43 -3.53 -4.71 22.26
N PHE A 44 -4.75 -4.73 21.70
CA PHE A 44 -5.05 -5.46 20.47
C PHE A 44 -4.88 -4.62 19.20
N PHE A 45 -5.07 -3.30 19.32
CA PHE A 45 -4.74 -2.31 18.32
C PHE A 45 -3.63 -1.44 18.89
N PRO A 46 -2.36 -1.89 18.88
CA PRO A 46 -1.24 -1.04 19.27
C PRO A 46 -1.35 0.21 18.42
N SER A 47 -1.82 1.31 19.01
CA SER A 47 -2.00 2.53 18.27
C SER A 47 -0.59 2.91 17.86
N GLU A 48 -0.33 2.99 16.56
CA GLU A 48 0.93 3.46 16.03
C GLU A 48 1.05 4.99 16.31
N THR A 49 0.82 5.41 17.55
CA THR A 49 0.92 6.76 18.09
C THR A 49 2.28 7.00 18.75
N ALA A 50 3.09 5.94 18.91
CA ALA A 50 4.53 6.06 19.09
C ALA A 50 5.14 6.62 17.80
N PHE A 51 5.14 7.95 17.68
CA PHE A 51 5.94 8.73 16.73
C PHE A 51 6.02 8.12 15.32
N LYS A 52 4.93 8.19 14.54
CA LYS A 52 5.03 8.18 13.07
C LYS A 52 5.64 9.48 12.55
N ILE A 53 6.78 9.91 13.10
CA ILE A 53 7.69 10.71 12.28
C ILE A 53 8.32 9.68 11.34
N ARG A 54 7.60 9.30 10.29
CA ARG A 54 8.27 8.78 9.10
C ARG A 54 9.02 10.00 8.55
N PRO A 55 10.37 10.04 8.65
CA PRO A 55 11.09 11.08 7.94
C PRO A 55 10.62 11.01 6.48
N PRO A 56 10.32 12.15 5.83
CA PRO A 56 9.97 12.15 4.43
C PRO A 56 11.05 11.37 3.70
N VAL A 57 10.64 10.44 2.84
CA VAL A 57 11.58 9.65 2.05
C VAL A 57 12.22 10.63 1.07
N LEU A 58 13.28 11.31 1.49
CA LEU A 58 13.97 12.33 0.68
C LEU A 58 14.55 11.70 -0.60
N TYR A 59 14.61 10.36 -0.66
CA TYR A 59 15.01 9.57 -1.82
C TYR A 59 14.10 8.35 -2.07
N SER A 60 12.83 8.59 -2.47
CA SER A 60 11.93 7.55 -3.00
C SER A 60 12.26 7.07 -4.43
N LYS A 61 13.37 7.51 -5.05
CA LYS A 61 13.77 7.02 -6.39
C LYS A 61 14.17 5.55 -6.42
N SER A 62 14.58 4.97 -5.29
CA SER A 62 15.12 3.60 -5.23
C SER A 62 14.06 2.51 -5.49
N LYS A 63 12.84 2.65 -4.95
CA LYS A 63 11.79 1.60 -5.12
C LYS A 63 11.28 1.49 -6.56
N ASN A 64 11.15 2.61 -7.27
CA ASN A 64 10.77 2.59 -8.68
C ASN A 64 11.93 2.11 -9.57
N ALA A 65 13.17 2.49 -9.25
CA ALA A 65 14.36 1.99 -9.95
C ALA A 65 14.51 0.47 -9.81
N GLN A 66 14.27 -0.09 -8.61
CA GLN A 66 14.37 -1.53 -8.37
C GLN A 66 13.28 -2.32 -9.12
N ASN A 67 12.05 -1.81 -9.18
CA ASN A 67 11.00 -2.43 -9.99
C ASN A 67 11.28 -2.32 -11.50
N GLN A 68 11.88 -1.20 -11.93
CA GLN A 68 12.28 -0.99 -13.32
C GLN A 68 13.46 -1.90 -13.72
N THR A 69 14.45 -2.11 -12.85
CA THR A 69 15.55 -3.05 -13.12
C THR A 69 15.05 -4.49 -13.23
N VAL A 70 14.17 -4.92 -12.31
CA VAL A 70 13.59 -6.27 -12.36
C VAL A 70 12.75 -6.48 -13.62
N ASN A 71 12.07 -5.44 -14.11
CA ASN A 71 11.31 -5.54 -15.36
C ASN A 71 12.24 -5.54 -16.59
N ASN A 72 13.27 -4.71 -16.59
CA ASN A 72 14.27 -4.67 -17.66
C ASN A 72 15.01 -6.00 -17.80
N ASP A 73 15.33 -6.66 -16.69
CA ASP A 73 16.00 -7.97 -16.69
C ASP A 73 15.14 -9.05 -17.38
N LYS A 74 13.82 -9.05 -17.14
CA LYS A 74 12.88 -9.96 -17.82
C LYS A 74 12.76 -9.68 -19.31
N GLU A 75 12.73 -8.40 -19.71
CA GLU A 75 12.69 -8.03 -21.13
C GLU A 75 13.99 -8.38 -21.84
N MET A 76 15.15 -8.20 -21.18
CA MET A 76 16.45 -8.61 -21.68
C MET A 76 16.53 -10.13 -21.88
N GLU A 77 16.03 -10.92 -20.93
CA GLU A 77 15.99 -12.38 -21.03
C GLU A 77 15.18 -12.84 -22.25
N LYS A 78 14.02 -12.20 -22.50
CA LYS A 78 13.20 -12.48 -23.67
C LYS A 78 13.93 -12.17 -24.98
N ILE A 79 14.61 -11.03 -25.07
CA ILE A 79 15.39 -10.64 -26.25
C ILE A 79 16.52 -11.64 -26.51
N VAL A 80 17.23 -12.08 -25.47
CA VAL A 80 18.29 -13.09 -25.58
C VAL A 80 17.72 -14.42 -26.07
N GLY A 81 16.54 -14.81 -25.60
CA GLY A 81 15.80 -15.97 -26.10
C GLY A 81 15.51 -15.89 -27.59
N GLU A 82 14.95 -14.77 -28.06
CA GLU A 82 14.68 -14.53 -29.49
C GLU A 82 15.97 -14.56 -30.32
N LEU A 83 17.03 -13.88 -29.90
CA LEU A 83 18.32 -13.88 -30.59
C LEU A 83 18.95 -15.28 -30.68
N LYS A 84 18.79 -16.11 -29.64
CA LYS A 84 19.24 -17.51 -29.66
C LYS A 84 18.53 -18.32 -30.73
N THR A 85 17.22 -18.14 -30.90
CA THR A 85 16.48 -18.82 -31.99
C THR A 85 16.92 -18.37 -33.37
N LEU A 86 17.22 -17.07 -33.55
CA LEU A 86 17.75 -16.54 -34.81
C LEU A 86 19.17 -17.03 -35.09
N LYS A 87 19.98 -17.27 -34.06
CA LYS A 87 21.28 -17.92 -34.18
C LYS A 87 21.17 -19.36 -34.67
N ILE A 88 20.20 -20.13 -34.18
CA ILE A 88 19.95 -21.50 -34.67
C ILE A 88 19.59 -21.47 -36.17
N LYS A 89 18.70 -20.55 -36.59
CA LYS A 89 18.36 -20.37 -38.02
C LYS A 89 19.56 -20.00 -38.89
N ARG A 90 20.48 -19.19 -38.36
CA ARG A 90 21.77 -18.91 -39.03
C ARG A 90 22.57 -20.19 -39.23
N ASP A 91 22.69 -21.00 -38.18
CA ASP A 91 23.46 -22.25 -38.19
C ASP A 91 22.85 -23.27 -39.18
N GLU A 92 21.53 -23.21 -39.37
CA GLU A 92 20.77 -23.99 -40.35
C GLU A 92 20.73 -23.37 -41.76
N ASN A 93 21.46 -22.27 -42.02
CA ASN A 93 21.46 -21.52 -43.28
C ASN A 93 20.07 -21.04 -43.77
N SER A 94 19.08 -20.94 -42.88
CA SER A 94 17.69 -20.57 -43.19
C SER A 94 17.36 -19.09 -42.91
N LEU A 95 18.38 -18.28 -42.64
CA LEU A 95 18.24 -16.87 -42.26
C LEU A 95 17.77 -16.00 -43.43
N LYS A 96 16.70 -15.23 -43.23
CA LYS A 96 16.18 -14.31 -44.24
C LYS A 96 16.61 -12.86 -43.99
N LYS A 97 16.45 -11.98 -44.98
CA LYS A 97 16.80 -10.55 -44.83
C LYS A 97 15.94 -9.85 -43.77
N GLU A 98 14.70 -10.29 -43.59
CA GLU A 98 13.81 -9.77 -42.55
C GLU A 98 14.32 -10.14 -41.15
N ASP A 99 14.91 -11.32 -41.01
CA ASP A 99 15.54 -11.76 -39.75
C ASP A 99 16.76 -10.89 -39.43
N SER A 100 17.53 -10.43 -40.42
CA SER A 100 18.65 -9.51 -40.20
C SER A 100 18.20 -8.17 -39.59
N LEU A 101 17.14 -7.56 -40.15
CA LEU A 101 16.55 -6.34 -39.59
C LEU A 101 16.02 -6.57 -38.17
N ARG A 102 15.45 -7.75 -37.91
CA ARG A 102 14.96 -8.12 -36.59
C ARG A 102 16.09 -8.29 -35.58
N ILE A 103 17.24 -8.86 -35.98
CA ILE A 103 18.43 -8.97 -35.14
C ILE A 103 18.94 -7.58 -34.73
N ASP A 104 19.06 -6.66 -35.68
CA ASP A 104 19.54 -5.29 -35.40
C ASP A 104 18.58 -4.55 -34.45
N TYR A 105 17.28 -4.69 -34.67
CA TYR A 105 16.26 -4.13 -33.78
C TYR A 105 16.37 -4.69 -32.36
N LEU A 106 16.42 -6.02 -32.21
CA LEU A 106 16.51 -6.71 -30.92
C LEU A 106 17.81 -6.35 -30.19
N PHE A 107 18.93 -6.29 -30.91
CA PHE A 107 20.22 -5.92 -30.34
C PHE A 107 20.22 -4.48 -29.84
N ASN A 108 19.65 -3.54 -30.60
CA ASN A 108 19.54 -2.15 -30.17
C ASN A 108 18.63 -2.02 -28.93
N GLN A 109 17.51 -2.75 -28.90
CA GLN A 109 16.62 -2.77 -27.73
C GLN A 109 17.33 -3.29 -26.48
N TYR A 110 18.12 -4.36 -26.62
CA TYR A 110 18.92 -4.90 -25.53
C TYR A 110 19.95 -3.89 -25.00
N GLN A 111 20.64 -3.18 -25.89
CA GLN A 111 21.61 -2.15 -25.50
C GLN A 111 20.98 -0.99 -24.73
N LYS A 112 19.77 -0.56 -25.14
CA LYS A 112 19.00 0.48 -24.43
C LYS A 112 18.60 0.05 -23.02
N LEU A 113 18.11 -1.19 -22.89
CA LEU A 113 17.73 -1.76 -21.59
C LEU A 113 18.94 -1.91 -20.65
N LYS A 114 20.10 -2.30 -21.19
CA LYS A 114 21.35 -2.48 -20.43
C LYS A 114 21.97 -1.16 -19.98
N ASN A 115 21.98 -0.14 -20.84
CA ASN A 115 22.68 1.12 -20.58
C ASN A 115 21.78 2.20 -19.97
N GLY A 116 20.48 1.94 -19.81
CA GLY A 116 19.51 2.88 -19.23
C GLY A 116 19.35 4.18 -20.03
N ARG A 117 19.63 4.14 -21.34
CA ARG A 117 19.52 5.27 -22.28
C ARG A 117 18.75 4.86 -23.53
#